data_AF-A0A423A150-F1
#
_entry.id   AF-A0A423A150-F1
#
_cell.length_a   1.000
_cell.length_b   1.000
_cell.length_c   1.000
_cell.angle_alpha   90.00
_cell.angle_beta   90.00
_cell.angle_gamma   90.00
#
_symmetry.space_group_name_H-M   'P 1'
#
loop_
_entity.id
_entity.type
_entity.pdbx_description
1 polymer ?
#
loop_
_entity_poly.entity_id
_entity_poly.type
_entity_poly.pdbx_seq_one_letter_code
_entity_poly.pdbx_strand_id
1 'polypeptide(L)'
;AMGATPLQTVWHFMLPEAAASLILALTTATIGLLGATAMAGTVGGGGIGDLAITYGYQRFDAFATLTTALVLIVIVQLIQPLGTRLARRLRRE
;
A
#
# COMPACT_ATOMS: atom_id res chain seq x y z
N ALA A 1 -14.86 -23.89 29.15
CA ALA A 1 -13.88 -22.96 28.54
C ALA A 1 -12.51 -23.63 28.54
N MET A 2 -11.75 -23.58 27.45
CA MET A 2 -10.50 -24.35 27.26
C MET A 2 -9.30 -23.89 28.13
N GLY A 3 -9.52 -23.11 29.21
CA GLY A 3 -8.48 -22.72 30.16
C GLY A 3 -7.32 -21.87 29.61
N ALA A 4 -7.41 -21.39 28.36
CA ALA A 4 -6.36 -20.62 27.72
C ALA A 4 -6.22 -19.23 28.37
N THR A 5 -4.98 -18.84 28.66
CA THR A 5 -4.67 -17.49 29.13
C THR A 5 -4.99 -16.46 28.03
N PRO A 6 -5.26 -15.18 28.38
CA PRO A 6 -5.55 -14.14 27.38
C PRO A 6 -4.45 -14.02 26.33
N LEU A 7 -3.19 -14.17 26.73
CA LEU A 7 -2.05 -14.09 25.82
C LEU A 7 -1.99 -15.27 24.85
N GLN A 8 -2.31 -16.49 25.31
CA GLN A 8 -2.41 -17.66 24.45
C GLN A 8 -3.54 -17.50 23.43
N THR A 9 -4.67 -16.90 23.83
CA THR A 9 -5.81 -16.64 22.93
C THR A 9 -5.43 -15.68 21.80
N VAL A 10 -4.72 -14.59 22.12
CA VAL A 10 -4.29 -13.62 21.10
C VAL A 10 -3.29 -14.26 20.12
N TRP A 11 -2.27 -14.95 20.64
CA TRP A 11 -1.20 -15.52 19.81
C TRP A 11 -1.61 -16.74 19.00
N HIS A 12 -2.43 -17.64 19.56
CA HIS A 12 -2.74 -18.92 18.93
C HIS A 12 -4.10 -18.97 18.23
N PHE A 13 -5.02 -18.06 18.54
CA PHE A 13 -6.32 -18.00 17.87
C PHE A 13 -6.46 -16.72 17.04
N MET A 14 -6.39 -15.54 17.67
CA MET A 14 -6.71 -14.29 16.98
C MET A 14 -5.71 -13.91 15.88
N LEU A 15 -4.41 -14.04 16.15
CA LEU A 15 -3.36 -13.69 15.19
C LEU A 15 -3.40 -14.55 13.92
N PRO A 16 -3.41 -15.90 13.99
CA PRO A 16 -3.51 -16.73 12.79
C PRO A 16 -4.82 -16.49 12.03
N GLU A 17 -5.94 -16.33 12.74
CA GLU A 17 -7.25 -16.09 12.13
C GLU A 17 -7.33 -14.73 11.42
N ALA A 18 -6.70 -13.69 11.98
CA ALA A 18 -6.67 -12.35 11.40
C ALA A 18 -5.52 -12.13 10.39
N ALA A 19 -4.53 -13.03 10.30
CA ALA A 19 -3.29 -12.78 9.57
C ALA A 19 -3.51 -12.40 8.09
N ALA A 20 -4.46 -13.05 7.41
CA ALA A 20 -4.81 -12.71 6.03
C ALA A 20 -5.34 -11.27 5.90
N SER A 21 -6.22 -10.85 6.82
CA SER A 21 -6.77 -9.49 6.84
C SER A 21 -5.69 -8.45 7.19
N LEU A 22 -4.75 -8.80 8.06
CA LEU A 22 -3.64 -7.94 8.46
C LEU A 22 -2.72 -7.64 7.27
N ILE A 23 -2.43 -8.65 6.43
CA ILE A 23 -1.64 -8.47 5.21
C ILE A 23 -2.34 -7.55 4.21
N LEU A 24 -3.65 -7.71 4.03
CA LEU A 24 -4.45 -6.83 3.16
C LEU A 24 -4.46 -5.39 3.69
N ALA A 25 -4.64 -5.21 4.99
CA ALA A 25 -4.58 -3.91 5.64
C ALA A 25 -3.20 -3.27 5.47
N LEU A 26 -2.11 -4.02 5.67
CA LEU A 26 -0.75 -3.54 5.47
C LEU A 26 -0.47 -3.16 4.02
N THR A 27 -0.95 -3.96 3.06
CA THR A 27 -0.83 -3.67 1.62
C THR A 27 -1.52 -2.34 1.29
N THR A 28 -2.74 -2.15 1.81
CA THR A 28 -3.52 -0.93 1.61
C THR A 28 -2.88 0.28 2.29
N ALA A 29 -2.38 0.11 3.51
CA ALA A 29 -1.64 1.15 4.23
C ALA A 29 -0.37 1.57 3.48
N THR A 30 0.35 0.61 2.88
CA THR A 30 1.54 0.87 2.06
C THR A 30 1.19 1.69 0.82
N ILE A 31 0.09 1.35 0.14
CA ILE A 31 -0.41 2.12 -1.00
C ILE A 31 -0.83 3.54 -0.56
N GLY A 32 -1.48 3.66 0.60
CA GLY A 32 -1.83 4.95 1.19
C GLY A 32 -0.60 5.81 1.51
N LEU A 33 0.46 5.21 2.07
CA LEU A 33 1.76 5.85 2.28
C LEU A 33 2.38 6.31 0.95
N LEU A 34 2.30 5.49 -0.09
CA LEU A 34 2.78 5.85 -1.43
C LEU A 34 2.05 7.10 -1.96
N GLY A 35 0.73 7.16 -1.81
CA GLY A 35 -0.06 8.37 -2.11
C GLY A 35 0.33 9.57 -1.26
N ALA A 36 0.56 9.38 0.05
CA ALA A 36 1.02 10.43 0.95
C ALA A 36 2.39 10.97 0.55
N THR A 37 3.33 10.12 0.10
CA THR A 37 4.63 10.56 -0.41
C THR A 37 4.52 11.32 -1.73
N ALA A 38 3.59 10.93 -2.61
CA ALA A 38 3.33 11.68 -3.83
C ALA A 38 2.79 13.09 -3.52
N MET A 39 1.90 13.21 -2.54
CA MET A 39 1.46 14.53 -2.05
C MET A 39 2.59 15.29 -1.34
N ALA A 40 3.48 14.62 -0.61
CA ALA A 40 4.65 15.27 -0.01
C ALA A 40 5.57 15.93 -1.04
N GLY A 41 5.57 15.44 -2.29
CA GLY A 41 6.24 16.08 -3.43
C GLY A 41 5.78 17.53 -3.66
N THR A 42 4.52 17.88 -3.36
CA THR A 42 4.03 19.27 -3.48
C THR A 42 4.67 20.22 -2.47
N VAL A 43 5.15 19.69 -1.36
CA VAL A 43 5.73 20.44 -0.23
C VAL A 43 7.27 20.39 -0.26
N GLY A 44 7.85 19.91 -1.35
CA GLY A 44 9.31 19.77 -1.50
C GLY A 44 9.90 18.53 -0.83
N GLY A 45 9.08 17.54 -0.47
CA GLY A 45 9.52 16.24 0.07
C GLY A 45 10.12 15.30 -0.98
N GLY A 46 10.13 15.69 -2.26
CA GLY A 46 10.67 14.90 -3.37
C GLY A 46 9.80 13.71 -3.78
N GLY A 47 10.36 12.81 -4.58
CA GLY A 47 9.72 11.58 -5.04
C GLY A 47 8.93 11.70 -6.34
N ILE A 48 8.09 10.70 -6.65
CA ILE A 48 7.39 10.60 -7.94
C ILE A 48 6.38 11.75 -8.12
N GLY A 49 5.79 12.24 -7.03
CA GLY A 49 4.87 13.37 -7.06
C GLY A 49 5.54 14.71 -7.41
N ASP A 50 6.81 14.90 -7.01
CA ASP A 50 7.59 16.07 -7.39
C ASP A 50 7.84 16.10 -8.91
N LEU A 51 8.13 14.95 -9.52
CA LEU A 51 8.27 14.85 -10.98
C LEU A 51 6.98 15.24 -11.72
N ALA A 52 5.82 14.83 -11.20
CA ALA A 52 4.52 15.18 -11.78
C ALA A 52 4.24 16.69 -11.73
N ILE A 53 4.66 17.35 -10.65
CA ILE A 53 4.47 18.79 -10.45
C ILE A 53 5.46 19.58 -11.29
N THR A 54 6.74 19.25 -11.18
CA THR A 54 7.83 20.02 -11.79
C THR A 54 7.85 19.88 -13.31
N TYR A 55 7.64 18.67 -13.85
CA TYR A 55 7.66 18.44 -15.29
C TYR A 55 6.28 18.47 -15.94
N GLY A 56 5.23 18.06 -15.23
CA GLY A 56 3.87 18.06 -15.75
C GLY A 56 3.16 19.39 -15.51
N TYR A 57 2.87 19.70 -14.24
CA TYR A 57 2.03 20.84 -13.89
C TYR A 57 2.69 22.20 -14.20
N GLN A 58 3.93 22.41 -13.76
CA GLN A 58 4.63 23.69 -13.91
C GLN A 58 4.94 24.04 -15.37
N ARG A 59 5.10 23.03 -16.23
CA ARG A 59 5.34 23.22 -17.67
C ARG A 59 4.06 23.11 -18.51
N PHE A 60 2.90 22.89 -17.88
CA PHE A 60 1.62 22.59 -18.54
C PHE A 60 1.72 21.43 -19.55
N ASP A 61 2.63 20.49 -19.30
CA ASP A 61 2.84 19.32 -20.14
C ASP A 61 1.95 18.18 -19.66
N ALA A 62 0.76 18.09 -20.26
CA ALA A 62 -0.21 17.04 -19.97
C ALA A 62 0.35 15.63 -20.22
N PHE A 63 1.31 15.47 -21.14
CA PHE A 63 1.94 14.18 -21.42
C PHE A 63 2.83 13.74 -20.24
N ALA A 64 3.59 14.66 -19.66
CA ALA A 64 4.41 14.37 -18.47
C ALA A 64 3.55 14.07 -17.23
N THR A 65 2.46 14.83 -17.01
CA THR A 65 1.50 14.54 -15.93
C THR A 65 0.86 13.16 -16.09
N LEU A 66 0.44 12.80 -17.30
CA LEU A 66 -0.18 11.50 -17.56
C LEU A 66 0.83 10.36 -17.36
N THR A 67 2.05 10.53 -17.85
CA THR A 67 3.11 9.51 -17.74
C THR A 67 3.45 9.22 -16.26
N THR A 68 3.61 10.27 -15.45
CA THR A 68 3.90 10.12 -14.01
C THR A 68 2.73 9.47 -13.25
N ALA A 69 1.49 9.82 -13.57
CA ALA A 69 0.32 9.13 -13.03
C ALA A 69 0.28 7.63 -13.43
N LEU A 70 0.62 7.31 -14.68
CA LEU A 70 0.66 5.94 -15.18
C LEU A 70 1.73 5.10 -14.46
N VAL A 71 2.89 5.68 -14.17
CA VAL A 71 3.94 5.04 -13.36
C VAL A 71 3.43 4.72 -11.95
N LEU A 72 2.73 5.65 -11.29
CA LEU A 72 2.12 5.41 -9.98
C LEU A 72 1.10 4.27 -10.03
N ILE A 73 0.23 4.27 -11.05
CA ILE A 73 -0.77 3.21 -11.26
C ILE A 73 -0.08 1.85 -11.42
N VAL A 74 0.99 1.77 -12.23
CA VAL A 74 1.75 0.53 -12.43
C VAL A 74 2.35 0.04 -11.11
N ILE A 75 2.95 0.92 -10.30
CA ILE A 75 3.52 0.55 -9.00
C ILE A 75 2.44 0.00 -8.07
N VAL A 76 1.30 0.67 -7.95
CA VAL A 76 0.17 0.20 -7.15
C VAL A 76 -0.34 -1.15 -7.65
N GLN A 77 -0.48 -1.32 -8.97
CA GLN A 77 -0.84 -2.57 -9.62
C GLN A 77 0.16 -3.70 -9.43
N LEU A 78 1.43 -3.42 -9.11
CA LEU A 78 2.39 -4.45 -8.73
C LEU A 78 2.23 -4.86 -7.27
N ILE A 79 2.02 -3.89 -6.38
CA ILE A 79 1.89 -4.11 -4.93
C ILE A 79 0.57 -4.84 -4.58
N GLN A 80 -0.55 -4.38 -5.14
CA GLN A 80 -1.88 -4.91 -4.82
C GLN A 80 -2.03 -6.43 -5.05
N PRO A 81 -1.68 -7.00 -6.22
CA PRO A 81 -1.84 -8.42 -6.45
C PRO A 81 -0.79 -9.24 -5.69
N LEU A 82 0.38 -8.68 -5.35
CA LEU A 82 1.33 -9.34 -4.45
C LEU A 82 0.73 -9.49 -3.05
N GLY A 83 0.24 -8.40 -2.46
CA GLY A 83 -0.41 -8.42 -1.14
C GLY A 83 -1.65 -9.32 -1.12
N THR A 84 -2.48 -9.26 -2.15
CA THR A 84 -3.68 -10.10 -2.26
C THR A 84 -3.34 -11.57 -2.48
N ARG A 85 -2.25 -11.90 -3.20
CA ARG A 85 -1.79 -13.30 -3.35
C ARG A 85 -1.24 -13.84 -2.03
N LEU A 86 -0.48 -13.02 -1.30
CA LEU A 86 0.07 -13.41 0.01
C LEU A 86 -1.05 -13.64 1.03
N ALA A 87 -2.01 -12.73 1.12
CA ALA A 87 -3.19 -12.89 1.98
C ALA A 87 -4.01 -14.13 1.61
N ARG A 88 -4.18 -14.42 0.31
CA ARG A 88 -4.89 -15.62 -0.15
C ARG A 88 -4.14 -16.93 0.14
N ARG A 89 -2.81 -16.93 0.13
CA ARG A 89 -2.02 -18.10 0.54
C ARG A 89 -2.17 -18.37 2.03
N LEU A 90 -2.19 -17.33 2.85
CA LEU A 90 -2.32 -17.46 4.31
C LEU A 90 -3.74 -17.82 4.77
N ARG A 91 -4.76 -17.42 3.99
CA ARG A 91 -6.16 -17.79 4.25
C ARG A 91 -6.49 -19.23 3.83
N ARG A 92 -5.65 -19.88 3.04
CA ARG A 92 -5.85 -21.28 2.66
C ARG A 92 -5.29 -22.17 3.76
N GLU A 93 -6.15 -22.48 4.71
CA GLU A 93 -6.29 -23.88 5.14
C GLU A 93 -6.73 -24.75 3.95
#